data_AF-A0A4W2GHZ6-F1
#
_entry.id   AF-A0A4W2GHZ6-F1
#
_cell.length_a   1.000
_cell.length_b   1.000
_cell.length_c   1.000
_cell.angle_alpha   90.00
_cell.angle_beta   90.00
_cell.angle_gamma   90.00
#
_symmetry.space_group_name_H-M   'P 1'
#
loop_
_entity.id
_entity.type
_entity.pdbx_description
1 polymer ?
#
loop_
_entity_poly.entity_id
_entity_poly.type
_entity_poly.pdbx_seq_one_letter_code
_entity_poly.pdbx_strand_id
1 'polypeptide(L)'
;MKTGTIFVLLAFIIMGLEVTWAQKSPVKGRQRPGFCPEVPRGILGACVEMCSGDDSCPRGMKCCSNGCGHSCTTPVFRKGGSGGHGKVGQKVY
;
A
#
# COMPACT_ATOMS: atom_id res chain seq x y z
N MET A 1 39.35 -3.32 26.63
CA MET A 1 37.91 -3.57 26.85
C MET A 1 36.99 -2.43 26.41
N LYS A 2 37.40 -1.14 26.45
CA LYS A 2 36.53 0.00 26.06
C LYS A 2 36.33 0.19 24.55
N THR A 3 37.25 -0.27 23.72
CA THR A 3 37.13 -0.18 22.25
C THR A 3 36.10 -1.17 21.71
N GLY A 4 36.06 -2.39 22.26
CA GLY A 4 35.12 -3.43 21.84
C GLY A 4 33.66 -3.02 22.08
N THR A 5 33.37 -2.38 23.21
CA THR A 5 32.02 -1.86 23.50
C THR A 5 31.60 -0.75 22.54
N ILE A 6 32.54 0.10 22.12
CA ILE A 6 32.26 1.16 21.13
C ILE A 6 31.94 0.55 19.77
N PHE A 7 32.70 -0.46 19.32
CA PHE A 7 32.41 -1.16 18.06
C PHE A 7 31.04 -1.86 18.08
N VAL A 8 30.68 -2.50 19.20
CA VAL A 8 29.37 -3.13 19.37
C VAL A 8 28.25 -2.09 19.32
N LEU A 9 28.40 -0.95 20.02
CA LEU A 9 27.38 0.12 20.02
C LEU A 9 27.19 0.77 18.65
N LEU A 10 28.27 1.02 17.90
CA LEU A 10 28.20 1.57 16.54
C LEU A 10 27.48 0.60 15.58
N ALA A 11 27.70 -0.70 15.72
CA ALA A 11 27.01 -1.71 14.91
C ALA A 11 25.49 -1.73 15.15
N PHE A 12 25.04 -1.64 16.41
CA PHE A 12 23.61 -1.60 16.75
C PHE A 12 22.91 -0.33 16.26
N ILE A 13 23.58 0.82 16.32
CA ILE A 13 23.02 2.11 15.86
C ILE A 13 22.85 2.11 14.33
N ILE A 14 23.82 1.56 13.59
CA ILE A 14 23.77 1.44 12.12
C ILE A 14 22.67 0.45 11.69
N MET A 15 22.53 -0.68 12.38
CA MET A 15 21.46 -1.65 12.07
C MET A 15 20.05 -1.15 12.45
N GLY A 16 19.92 -0.31 13.49
CA GLY A 16 18.64 0.21 13.98
C GLY A 16 18.06 1.36 13.16
N LEU A 17 18.91 2.22 12.56
CA LEU A 17 18.46 3.41 11.82
C LEU A 17 17.85 3.11 10.44
N GLU A 18 18.03 1.89 9.91
CA GLU A 18 17.49 1.46 8.61
C GLU A 18 16.15 0.70 8.72
N VAL A 19 15.65 0.40 9.93
CA VAL A 19 14.45 -0.45 10.17
C VAL A 19 13.14 0.36 10.18
N THR A 20 13.13 1.56 9.60
CA THR A 20 11.86 2.26 9.30
C THR A 20 11.83 2.80 7.87
N TRP A 21 12.21 1.97 6.90
CA TRP A 21 11.83 2.19 5.50
C TRP A 21 11.07 0.99 4.94
N ALA A 22 10.13 0.45 5.72
CA ALA A 22 9.03 -0.32 5.15
C ALA A 22 8.09 0.64 4.42
N GLN A 23 8.49 1.02 3.20
CA GLN A 23 7.67 1.35 2.05
C GLN A 23 6.17 1.16 2.31
N LYS A 24 5.49 2.22 2.76
CA LYS A 24 4.04 2.29 2.65
C LYS A 24 3.73 2.79 1.23
N SER A 25 3.60 1.86 0.28
CA SER A 25 2.81 1.91 -0.98
C SER A 25 3.47 1.08 -2.11
N PRO A 26 2.73 0.54 -3.09
CA PRO A 26 1.43 -0.13 -3.05
C PRO A 26 1.61 -1.62 -3.38
N VAL A 27 0.64 -2.47 -3.05
CA VAL A 27 0.57 -3.86 -3.52
C VAL A 27 0.47 -3.84 -5.05
N LYS A 28 1.61 -3.89 -5.72
CA LYS A 28 1.71 -4.11 -7.16
C LYS A 28 1.74 -5.61 -7.42
N GLY A 29 0.71 -6.30 -6.93
CA GLY A 29 0.33 -7.60 -7.48
C GLY A 29 0.02 -7.42 -8.96
N ARG A 30 0.16 -8.49 -9.76
CA ARG A 30 -0.04 -8.52 -11.22
C ARG A 30 -1.25 -7.66 -11.61
N GLN A 31 -1.01 -6.45 -12.12
CA GLN A 31 -2.04 -5.42 -12.22
C GLN A 31 -2.98 -5.75 -13.39
N ARG A 32 -4.21 -6.12 -13.07
CA ARG A 32 -5.30 -6.12 -14.06
C ARG A 32 -5.68 -4.67 -14.40
N PRO A 33 -6.14 -4.39 -15.63
CA PRO A 33 -6.48 -3.02 -16.03
C PRO A 33 -7.58 -2.42 -15.13
N GLY A 34 -7.53 -1.11 -14.93
CA GLY A 34 -8.43 -0.37 -14.04
C GLY A 34 -7.80 0.00 -12.70
N PHE A 35 -8.52 0.79 -11.91
CA PHE A 35 -8.07 1.33 -10.62
C PHE A 35 -8.91 0.80 -9.46
N CYS A 36 -8.34 0.81 -8.26
CA CYS A 36 -9.11 0.54 -7.05
C CYS A 36 -10.11 1.69 -6.78
N PRO A 37 -11.34 1.38 -6.34
CA PRO A 37 -12.26 2.41 -5.89
C PRO A 37 -11.70 3.13 -4.66
N GLU A 38 -12.07 4.39 -4.49
CA GLU A 38 -11.68 5.17 -3.32
C GLU A 38 -12.40 4.62 -2.08
N VAL A 39 -11.63 4.31 -1.02
CA VAL A 39 -12.20 3.86 0.26
C VAL A 39 -12.65 5.10 1.04
N PRO A 40 -13.92 5.18 1.48
CA PRO A 40 -14.40 6.29 2.30
C PRO A 40 -13.54 6.48 3.55
N ARG A 41 -13.15 7.73 3.82
CA ARG A 41 -12.36 8.06 5.02
C ARG A 41 -13.18 7.75 6.27
N GLY A 42 -12.60 7.00 7.21
CA GLY A 42 -13.23 6.65 8.48
C GLY A 42 -14.01 5.32 8.47
N ILE A 43 -14.16 4.66 7.32
CA ILE A 43 -14.69 3.29 7.25
C ILE A 43 -13.51 2.35 7.04
N LEU A 44 -13.16 1.61 8.09
CA LEU A 44 -12.22 0.49 7.97
C LEU A 44 -13.02 -0.76 7.65
N GLY A 45 -12.69 -1.40 6.52
CA GLY A 45 -13.17 -2.76 6.27
C GLY A 45 -12.57 -3.75 7.26
N ALA A 46 -13.01 -5.01 7.19
CA ALA A 46 -12.43 -6.06 8.01
C ALA A 46 -10.91 -6.14 7.79
N CYS A 47 -10.16 -6.25 8.89
CA CYS A 47 -8.70 -6.43 8.92
C CYS A 47 -8.32 -7.86 8.55
N VAL A 48 -8.73 -8.30 7.35
CA VAL A 48 -8.51 -9.64 6.84
C VAL A 48 -7.92 -9.55 5.44
N GLU A 49 -6.89 -10.34 5.19
CA GLU A 49 -6.25 -10.47 3.88
C GLU A 49 -7.03 -11.49 3.04
N MET A 50 -8.10 -11.04 2.38
CA MET A 50 -8.93 -11.91 1.53
C MET A 50 -8.27 -12.22 0.18
N CYS A 51 -7.29 -11.41 -0.22
CA CYS A 51 -6.53 -11.56 -1.45
C CYS A 51 -5.11 -10.99 -1.27
N SER A 52 -4.14 -11.55 -1.99
CA SER A 52 -2.75 -11.05 -2.01
C SER A 52 -2.38 -10.35 -3.32
N GLY A 53 -3.21 -10.49 -4.35
CA GLY A 53 -3.08 -9.78 -5.62
C GLY A 53 -4.30 -10.00 -6.51
N ASP A 54 -4.34 -9.31 -7.64
CA ASP A 54 -5.48 -9.40 -8.56
C ASP A 54 -5.74 -10.83 -9.05
N ASP A 55 -4.69 -11.66 -9.16
CA ASP A 55 -4.79 -13.08 -9.55
C ASP A 55 -5.54 -13.94 -8.52
N SER A 56 -5.55 -13.55 -7.25
CA SER A 56 -6.33 -14.22 -6.20
C SER A 56 -7.83 -13.94 -6.34
N CYS A 57 -8.20 -12.91 -7.13
CA CYS A 57 -9.58 -12.51 -7.34
C CYS A 57 -10.18 -13.13 -8.61
N PRO A 58 -11.51 -13.36 -8.64
CA PRO A 58 -12.23 -13.76 -9.84
C PRO A 58 -11.93 -12.86 -11.04
N ARG A 59 -12.07 -13.39 -12.26
CA ARG A 59 -11.80 -12.64 -13.50
C ARG A 59 -12.51 -11.27 -13.49
N GLY A 60 -11.76 -10.23 -13.82
CA GLY A 60 -12.29 -8.86 -13.89
C GLY A 60 -12.31 -8.09 -12.57
N MET A 61 -11.90 -8.71 -11.45
CA MET A 61 -11.77 -8.03 -10.15
C MET A 61 -10.32 -7.69 -9.82
N LYS A 62 -10.14 -6.68 -8.95
CA LYS A 62 -8.85 -6.26 -8.41
C LYS A 62 -8.79 -6.48 -6.91
N CYS A 63 -7.60 -6.80 -6.41
CA CYS A 63 -7.34 -6.88 -4.98
C CYS A 63 -6.98 -5.50 -4.44
N CYS A 64 -7.86 -4.93 -3.65
CA CYS A 64 -7.74 -3.55 -3.18
C CYS A 64 -7.75 -3.49 -1.65
N SER A 65 -6.97 -2.57 -1.09
CA SER A 65 -7.02 -2.32 0.34
C SER A 65 -8.36 -1.69 0.73
N ASN A 66 -8.97 -2.19 1.79
CA ASN A 66 -10.20 -1.65 2.38
C ASN A 66 -9.91 -0.72 3.57
N GLY A 67 -8.67 -0.24 3.72
CA GLY A 67 -8.22 0.59 4.84
C GLY A 67 -7.57 -0.20 5.99
N CYS A 68 -7.82 -1.51 6.11
CA CYS A 68 -7.12 -2.36 7.09
C CYS A 68 -6.49 -3.61 6.46
N GLY A 69 -7.27 -4.36 5.67
CA GLY A 69 -6.78 -5.50 4.90
C GLY A 69 -7.05 -5.37 3.40
N HIS A 70 -7.06 -6.50 2.69
CA HIS A 70 -7.30 -6.56 1.26
C HIS A 70 -8.56 -7.35 0.89
N SER A 71 -9.30 -6.84 -0.09
CA SER A 71 -10.53 -7.46 -0.59
C SER A 71 -10.65 -7.34 -2.10
N CYS A 72 -11.28 -8.34 -2.73
CA CYS A 72 -11.57 -8.29 -4.15
C CYS A 72 -12.73 -7.33 -4.42
N THR A 73 -12.51 -6.36 -5.30
CA THR A 73 -13.52 -5.37 -5.68
C THR A 73 -13.52 -5.12 -7.19
N THR A 74 -14.61 -4.56 -7.68
CA THR A 74 -14.76 -4.20 -9.08
C THR A 74 -13.88 -2.99 -9.41
N PRO A 75 -13.03 -3.06 -10.46
CA PRO A 75 -12.19 -1.95 -10.87
C PRO A 75 -13.00 -0.77 -11.40
N VAL A 76 -12.47 0.44 -11.19
CA VAL A 76 -12.97 1.65 -11.85
C VAL A 76 -12.10 2.01 -13.06
N PHE A 77 -12.72 2.35 -14.18
CA PHE A 77 -12.04 2.78 -15.40
C PHE A 77 -12.34 4.26 -15.64
N ARG A 78 -11.32 5.13 -15.60
CA ARG A 78 -11.52 6.53 -16.00
C ARG A 78 -11.68 6.59 -17.51
N LYS A 79 -12.81 7.16 -17.97
CA LYS A 79 -12.96 7.55 -19.37
C LYS A 79 -11.86 8.57 -19.70
N GLY A 80 -11.13 8.33 -20.78
CA GLY A 80 -9.85 8.96 -21.08
C GLY A 80 -9.89 10.50 -21.05
N GLY A 81 -9.00 11.06 -20.23
CA GLY A 81 -8.51 12.43 -20.31
C GLY A 81 -7.02 12.39 -19.99
N SER A 82 -6.20 12.76 -20.98
CA SER A 82 -4.74 12.69 -20.96
C SER A 82 -4.11 13.36 -19.74
N GLY A 83 -3.09 12.73 -19.17
CA GLY A 83 -2.01 13.37 -18.40
C GLY A 83 -2.42 14.08 -17.10
N GLY A 84 -2.20 13.41 -15.96
CA GLY A 84 -2.21 14.10 -14.68
C GLY A 84 -1.75 13.19 -13.54
N HIS A 85 -0.55 13.44 -13.02
CA HIS A 85 -0.15 12.96 -11.71
C HIS A 85 -1.23 13.39 -10.70
N GLY A 86 -1.97 12.42 -10.18
CA GLY A 86 -3.05 12.65 -9.22
C GLY A 86 -2.50 13.24 -7.92
N LYS A 87 -2.55 14.56 -7.80
CA LYS A 87 -2.63 15.20 -6.48
C LYS A 87 -4.09 15.10 -6.05
N VAL A 88 -4.35 14.27 -5.05
CA VAL A 88 -5.65 14.20 -4.37
C VAL A 88 -5.86 15.54 -3.67
N GLY A 89 -6.54 16.45 -4.35
CA GLY A 89 -6.98 17.73 -3.80
C GLY A 89 -8.17 17.50 -2.89
N GLN A 90 -7.94 17.63 -1.59
CA GLN A 90 -8.98 17.72 -0.58
C GLN A 90 -9.80 18.99 -0.83
N LYS A 91 -11.02 18.84 -1.35
CA LYS A 91 -12.06 19.88 -1.35
C LYS A 91 -13.14 19.42 -0.37
N VAL A 92 -12.95 19.81 0.89
CA VAL A 92 -14.02 19.89 1.88
C VAL A 92 -14.73 21.21 1.57
N TYR A 93 -15.98 21.13 1.15
CA TYR A 93 -16.91 22.26 1.24
C TYR A 93 -17.64 22.13 2.57
#